data_AF-A0A966NYT3-F1
#
_entry.id   AF-A0A966NYT3-F1
#
_cell.length_a   1.000
_cell.length_b   1.000
_cell.length_c   1.000
_cell.angle_alpha   90.00
_cell.angle_beta   90.00
_cell.angle_gamma   90.00
#
_symmetry.space_group_name_H-M   'P 1'
#
loop_
_entity.id
_entity.type
_entity.pdbx_description
1 polymer ?
#
loop_
_entity_poly.entity_id
_entity_poly.type
_entity_poly.pdbx_seq_one_letter_code
_entity_poly.pdbx_strand_id
1 'polypeptide(L)'
;MSIFLVRHAKAGKRSQWDGEDVRRPLDEAGRRQALALADRLSEYNPVALVSSPAVRCRETLEPLAERCGLVVVSEPKLYEELPYEIA
;
A
#
# COMPACT_ATOMS: atom_id res chain seq x y z
N MET A 1 -19.37 -7.20 7.49
CA MET A 1 -17.96 -7.38 7.05
C MET A 1 -17.54 -6.07 6.41
N SER A 2 -16.41 -5.51 6.83
CA SER A 2 -15.92 -4.20 6.35
C SER A 2 -14.71 -4.38 5.46
N ILE A 3 -14.61 -3.58 4.41
CA ILE A 3 -13.45 -3.53 3.52
C ILE A 3 -12.98 -2.07 3.47
N PHE A 4 -11.70 -1.85 3.71
CA PHE A 4 -11.07 -0.54 3.59
C PHE A 4 -10.27 -0.50 2.28
N LEU A 5 -10.70 0.34 1.35
CA LEU A 5 -9.94 0.60 0.13
C LEU A 5 -9.02 1.79 0.36
N VAL A 6 -7.72 1.52 0.36
CA VAL A 6 -6.67 2.49 0.63
C VAL A 6 -5.89 2.74 -0.64
N ARG A 7 -5.87 4.00 -1.10
CA ARG A 7 -4.89 4.43 -2.10
C ARG A 7 -3.52 4.59 -1.42
N HIS A 8 -2.45 4.19 -2.10
CA HIS A 8 -1.09 4.37 -1.57
C HIS A 8 -0.82 5.83 -1.19
N ALA A 9 0.05 6.01 -0.19
CA ALA A 9 0.50 7.31 0.26
C ALA A 9 1.41 8.00 -0.77
N LYS A 10 1.80 9.25 -0.50
CA LYS A 10 2.65 10.03 -1.42
C LYS A 10 3.99 9.34 -1.73
N ALA A 11 4.37 9.33 -3.00
CA ALA A 11 5.53 8.59 -3.52
C ALA A 11 6.35 9.43 -4.52
N GLY A 12 6.34 10.76 -4.37
CA GLY A 12 6.94 11.66 -5.34
C GLY A 12 6.30 11.60 -6.74
N LYS A 13 7.02 12.15 -7.73
CA LYS A 13 6.60 12.16 -9.14
C LYS A 13 7.26 11.03 -9.92
N ARG A 14 6.49 10.31 -10.75
CA ARG A 14 7.01 9.25 -11.64
C ARG A 14 8.13 9.77 -12.56
N SER A 15 8.04 11.01 -13.02
CA SER A 15 9.04 11.63 -13.90
C SER A 15 10.38 11.98 -13.23
N GLN A 16 10.47 11.88 -11.90
CA GLN A 16 11.68 12.16 -11.12
C GLN A 16 12.28 10.88 -10.51
N TRP A 17 11.81 9.71 -10.95
CA TRP A 17 12.27 8.40 -10.49
C TRP A 17 12.97 7.69 -11.63
N ASP A 18 14.25 7.36 -11.43
CA ASP A 18 15.10 6.78 -12.46
C ASP A 18 14.98 5.25 -12.56
N GLY A 19 14.26 4.61 -11.64
CA GLY A 19 14.03 3.16 -11.62
C GLY A 19 12.72 2.72 -12.26
N GLU A 20 12.44 1.42 -12.19
CA GLU A 20 11.11 0.91 -12.54
C GLU A 20 10.05 1.50 -11.59
N ASP A 21 8.92 1.96 -12.13
CA ASP A 21 7.89 2.63 -11.33
C ASP A 21 7.31 1.72 -10.23
N VAL A 22 7.25 0.41 -10.48
CA VAL A 22 6.83 -0.58 -9.46
C VAL A 22 7.73 -0.56 -8.22
N ARG A 23 9.00 -0.17 -8.38
CA ARG A 23 10.01 -0.06 -7.30
C ARG A 23 10.02 1.31 -6.61
N ARG A 24 9.22 2.28 -7.08
CA ARG A 24 9.19 3.64 -6.52
C ARG A 24 8.64 3.62 -5.09
N PRO A 25 9.42 4.10 -4.08
CA PRO A 25 9.00 4.09 -2.69
C PRO A 25 8.13 5.30 -2.34
N LEU A 26 7.60 5.30 -1.13
CA LEU A 26 7.00 6.47 -0.51
C LEU A 26 8.04 7.58 -0.32
N ASP A 27 7.59 8.83 -0.46
CA ASP A 27 8.37 9.99 -0.03
C ASP A 27 8.21 10.22 1.49
N GLU A 28 8.93 11.18 2.04
CA GLU A 28 8.89 11.49 3.47
C GLU A 28 7.47 11.85 3.96
N ALA A 29 6.69 12.56 3.14
CA ALA A 29 5.31 12.86 3.47
C ALA A 29 4.45 11.59 3.42
N GLY A 30 4.71 10.69 2.47
CA GLY A 30 4.06 9.41 2.34
C GLY A 30 4.29 8.50 3.54
N ARG A 31 5.52 8.43 4.06
CA ARG A 31 5.82 7.65 5.27
C ARG A 31 5.04 8.15 6.49
N ARG A 32 4.93 9.48 6.65
CA ARG A 32 4.09 10.07 7.71
C ARG A 32 2.61 9.77 7.53
N GLN A 33 2.12 9.76 6.28
CA GLN A 33 0.74 9.35 5.98
C GLN A 33 0.50 7.88 6.30
N ALA A 34 1.44 6.98 5.99
CA ALA A 34 1.34 5.55 6.31
C ALA A 34 1.25 5.30 7.81
N LEU A 35 2.07 6.00 8.61
CA LEU A 35 2.00 5.94 10.08
C LEU A 35 0.63 6.40 10.61
N ALA A 36 0.15 7.56 10.16
CA ALA A 36 -1.15 8.09 10.59
C ALA A 36 -2.32 7.20 10.14
N LEU A 37 -2.22 6.56 8.97
CA LEU A 37 -3.19 5.59 8.50
C LEU A 37 -3.20 4.35 9.41
N ALA A 38 -2.03 3.84 9.79
CA ALA A 38 -1.90 2.69 10.66
C ALA A 38 -2.49 2.94 12.05
N ASP A 39 -2.25 4.13 12.63
CA ASP A 39 -2.86 4.54 13.91
C ASP A 39 -4.38 4.38 13.85
N ARG A 40 -5.00 4.98 12.82
CA ARG A 40 -6.46 4.99 12.66
C ARG A 40 -7.04 3.62 12.33
N LEU A 41 -6.41 2.87 11.44
CA LEU A 41 -6.97 1.61 10.93
C LEU A 41 -6.75 0.43 11.88
N SER A 42 -5.76 0.50 12.77
CA SER A 42 -5.51 -0.56 13.76
C SER A 42 -6.70 -0.75 14.72
N GLU A 43 -7.45 0.32 15.02
CA GLU A 43 -8.64 0.28 15.90
C GLU A 43 -9.78 -0.59 15.33
N TYR A 44 -9.80 -0.78 14.01
CA TYR A 44 -10.81 -1.60 13.34
C TYR A 44 -10.47 -3.10 13.35
N ASN A 45 -9.34 -3.49 13.95
CA ASN A 45 -8.88 -4.88 14.08
C ASN A 45 -8.93 -5.64 12.73
N PRO A 46 -8.21 -5.15 11.69
CA PRO A 46 -8.15 -5.87 10.42
C PRO A 46 -7.59 -7.27 10.66
N VAL A 47 -8.09 -8.25 9.90
CA VAL A 47 -7.63 -9.65 9.96
C VAL A 47 -6.79 -10.05 8.76
N ALA A 48 -6.72 -9.18 7.74
CA ALA A 48 -5.95 -9.39 6.53
C ALA A 48 -5.53 -8.04 5.93
N LEU A 49 -4.34 -8.01 5.34
CA LEU A 49 -3.82 -6.88 4.58
C LEU A 49 -3.42 -7.37 3.20
N VAL A 50 -3.99 -6.75 2.16
CA VAL A 50 -3.73 -7.10 0.76
C VAL A 50 -3.28 -5.84 0.05
N SER A 51 -2.23 -5.96 -0.78
CA SER A 51 -1.65 -4.82 -1.49
C SER A 51 -1.24 -5.18 -2.91
N SER A 52 -1.29 -4.18 -3.79
CA SER A 52 -0.63 -4.22 -5.10
C SER A 52 0.88 -4.49 -4.92
N PRO A 53 1.56 -5.16 -5.88
CA PRO A 53 3.00 -5.43 -5.80
C PRO A 53 3.89 -4.17 -5.78
N ALA A 54 3.37 -2.99 -6.15
CA ALA A 54 4.15 -1.76 -6.13
C ALA A 54 4.65 -1.40 -4.72
N VAL A 55 5.93 -1.05 -4.60
CA VAL A 55 6.60 -0.76 -3.32
C VAL A 55 5.86 0.30 -2.52
N ARG A 56 5.47 1.42 -3.15
CA ARG A 56 4.62 2.45 -2.54
C ARG A 56 3.33 1.92 -1.89
N CYS A 57 2.70 0.90 -2.46
CA CYS A 57 1.47 0.31 -1.92
C CYS A 57 1.77 -0.58 -0.70
N ARG A 58 2.88 -1.33 -0.74
CA ARG A 58 3.33 -2.15 0.39
C ARG A 58 3.76 -1.30 1.57
N GLU A 59 4.64 -0.31 1.34
CA GLU A 59 5.12 0.63 2.36
C GLU A 59 3.98 1.44 3.00
N THR A 60 2.84 1.64 2.30
CA THR A 60 1.67 2.30 2.89
C THR A 60 1.03 1.46 4.00
N LEU A 61 1.06 0.13 3.89
CA LEU A 61 0.43 -0.80 4.82
C LEU A 61 1.40 -1.41 5.84
N GLU A 62 2.71 -1.33 5.62
CA GLU A 62 3.74 -1.89 6.52
C GLU A 62 3.56 -1.44 7.98
N PRO A 63 3.33 -0.15 8.30
CA PRO A 63 3.12 0.23 9.70
C PRO A 63 1.83 -0.35 10.30
N LEU A 64 0.78 -0.55 9.50
CA LEU A 64 -0.45 -1.20 9.95
C LEU A 64 -0.22 -2.70 10.19
N ALA A 65 0.58 -3.33 9.33
CA ALA A 65 0.97 -4.73 9.47
C ALA A 65 1.73 -4.95 10.79
N GLU A 66 2.69 -4.07 11.11
CA GLU A 66 3.42 -4.10 12.38
C GLU A 66 2.49 -3.95 13.59
N ARG A 67 1.58 -2.97 13.57
CA ARG A 67 0.63 -2.72 14.67
C ARG A 67 -0.34 -3.88 14.91
N CYS A 68 -0.77 -4.54 13.85
CA CYS A 68 -1.75 -5.62 13.93
C CYS A 68 -1.12 -7.01 14.00
N GLY A 69 0.21 -7.14 13.93
CA GLY A 69 0.90 -8.43 13.88
C GLY A 69 0.55 -9.24 12.62
N LEU A 70 0.32 -8.55 11.50
CA LEU A 70 -0.07 -9.14 10.22
C LEU A 70 1.07 -9.06 9.21
N VAL A 71 0.89 -9.77 8.09
CA VAL A 71 1.73 -9.63 6.90
C VAL A 71 0.93 -9.00 5.77
N VAL A 72 1.60 -8.20 4.94
CA VAL A 72 1.00 -7.65 3.71
C VAL A 72 1.11 -8.69 2.61
N VAL A 73 -0.03 -9.25 2.18
CA VAL A 73 -0.09 -10.21 1.07
C VAL A 73 -0.13 -9.43 -0.25
N SER A 74 0.77 -9.76 -1.17
CA SER A 74 0.78 -9.15 -2.49
C SER A 74 -0.28 -9.80 -3.39
N GLU A 75 -1.15 -9.00 -3.98
CA GLU A 75 -2.11 -9.42 -5.00
C GLU A 75 -1.74 -8.77 -6.34
N PRO A 76 -1.12 -9.52 -7.28
CA PRO A 76 -0.72 -9.00 -8.57
C PRO A 76 -1.86 -8.35 -9.35
N LYS A 77 -3.09 -8.88 -9.26
CA LYS A 77 -4.26 -8.35 -9.99
C LYS A 77 -4.66 -6.93 -9.57
N LEU A 78 -4.14 -6.41 -8.47
CA LEU A 78 -4.31 -5.01 -8.05
C LEU A 78 -3.26 -4.06 -8.67
N TYR A 79 -2.35 -4.56 -9.50
CA TYR A 79 -1.37 -3.73 -10.19
C TYR A 79 -1.97 -3.03 -11.40
N GLU A 80 -1.67 -1.74 -11.55
CA GLU A 80 -2.28 -0.86 -12.56
C GLU A 80 -1.98 -1.26 -14.00
N GLU A 81 -0.86 -1.96 -14.25
CA GLU A 81 -0.41 -2.35 -15.59
C GLU A 81 -0.77 -3.80 -15.95
N LEU A 82 -1.45 -4.55 -15.07
CA LEU A 82 -1.96 -5.88 -15.43
C LEU A 82 -3.31 -5.77 -16.14
N PRO A 83 -3.54 -6.57 -17.21
CA PRO A 83 -4.83 -6.63 -17.86
C PRO A 83 -5.90 -7.12 -16.86
N TYR A 84 -7.00 -6.38 -16.77
CA TYR A 84 -8.19 -6.88 -16.10
C TYR A 84 -8.86 -7.90 -17.03
N GLU A 85 -8.84 -9.18 -16.67
CA GLU A 85 -9.67 -10.17 -17.36
C GLU A 85 -11.13 -9.86 -17.06
N ILE A 86 -11.84 -9.32 -18.04
CA ILE A 86 -13.30 -9.24 -18.00
C ILE A 86 -13.78 -10.66 -18.30
N ALA A 87 -14.27 -11.36 -17.27
CA ALA A 87 -14.96 -12.64 -17.40
C ALA A 87 -16.25 -12.49 -18.21
#